data_AF-A0A2N2RLI2-F1
#
_entry.id   AF-A0A2N2RLI2-F1
#
_cell.length_a   1.000
_cell.length_b   1.000
_cell.length_c   1.000
_cell.angle_alpha   90.00
_cell.angle_beta   90.00
_cell.angle_gamma   90.00
#
_symmetry.space_group_name_H-M   'P 1'
#
loop_
_entity.id
_entity.type
_entity.pdbx_description
1 polymer ?
#
loop_
_entity_poly.entity_id
_entity_poly.type
_entity_poly.pdbx_seq_one_letter_code
_entity_poly.pdbx_strand_id
1 'polypeptide(L)'
;MTFRHSLAALAALFLSATLQAEEAKPVDNTPKMAYGLMMQQGDRLIFSPCRDRSYANVEDVSADGSVTRALNSVGLAAGKRLYVELLGVLDNGTLKASAFNMARVEGRCQMPGGKEEAWRAAGNDPAWALVAGGEHVRLQRYGKPEVVLPYAEFRSEGNVSRYDGSADRNKLAIRLEKTICRDVQANGAFAWTATVELNGEALKGCAWQR
;
A
#
# COMPACT_ATOMS: atom_id res chain seq x y z
N MET A 1 66.78 63.29 -25.46
CA MET A 1 66.44 61.86 -25.62
C MET A 1 65.10 61.59 -24.96
N THR A 2 64.09 61.32 -25.81
CA THR A 2 62.77 60.68 -25.60
C THR A 2 62.13 60.65 -24.20
N PHE A 3 61.07 61.47 -24.01
CA PHE A 3 60.02 61.26 -23.01
C PHE A 3 59.04 60.19 -23.51
N ARG A 4 58.75 59.18 -22.70
CA ARG A 4 57.78 58.10 -23.01
C ARG A 4 56.54 58.27 -22.14
N HIS A 5 55.40 58.43 -22.79
CA HIS A 5 54.07 58.42 -22.19
C HIS A 5 53.72 57.04 -21.63
N SER A 6 52.97 56.98 -20.53
CA SER A 6 52.28 55.78 -20.09
C SER A 6 50.88 56.17 -19.62
N LEU A 7 49.89 55.92 -20.48
CA LEU A 7 48.47 55.85 -20.13
C LEU A 7 48.23 54.53 -19.40
N ALA A 8 47.60 54.57 -18.23
CA ALA A 8 47.01 53.41 -17.58
C ALA A 8 45.49 53.55 -17.63
N ALA A 9 44.83 52.67 -18.41
CA ALA A 9 43.38 52.54 -18.46
C ALA A 9 42.94 51.46 -17.47
N LEU A 10 42.11 51.81 -16.48
CA LEU A 10 41.44 50.86 -15.59
C LEU A 10 40.12 50.43 -16.22
N ALA A 11 39.98 49.15 -16.55
CA ALA A 11 38.71 48.53 -16.93
C ALA A 11 38.12 47.82 -15.70
N ALA A 12 36.94 48.26 -15.24
CA ALA A 12 36.17 47.59 -14.20
C ALA A 12 35.26 46.53 -14.84
N LEU A 13 35.49 45.25 -14.51
CA LEU A 13 34.63 44.13 -14.91
C LEU A 13 33.53 43.94 -13.87
N PHE A 14 32.28 44.22 -14.24
CA PHE A 14 31.10 43.84 -13.47
C PHE A 14 30.79 42.35 -13.72
N LEU A 15 30.99 41.52 -12.71
CA LEU A 15 30.52 40.12 -12.71
C LEU A 15 29.05 40.08 -12.28
N SER A 16 28.15 39.88 -13.24
CA SER A 16 26.76 39.52 -12.99
C SER A 16 26.67 38.05 -12.59
N ALA A 17 26.44 37.77 -11.31
CA ALA A 17 26.11 36.43 -10.84
C ALA A 17 24.64 36.13 -11.17
N THR A 18 24.41 35.33 -12.20
CA THR A 18 23.07 34.76 -12.46
C THR A 18 22.80 33.66 -11.45
N LEU A 19 21.91 33.92 -10.48
CA LEU A 19 21.27 32.86 -9.70
C LEU A 19 20.42 32.03 -10.66
N GLN A 20 20.91 30.84 -11.04
CA GLN A 20 20.07 29.82 -11.63
C GLN A 20 19.14 29.29 -10.53
N ALA A 21 17.86 29.65 -10.61
CA ALA A 21 16.82 28.99 -9.84
C ALA A 21 16.78 27.53 -10.31
N GLU A 22 17.13 26.61 -9.42
CA GLU A 22 17.05 25.18 -9.70
C GLU A 22 15.57 24.84 -9.89
N GLU A 23 15.21 24.44 -11.11
CA GLU A 23 13.84 24.09 -11.49
C GLU A 23 13.37 22.93 -10.60
N ALA A 24 12.44 23.22 -9.69
CA ALA A 24 11.97 22.25 -8.72
C ALA A 24 11.41 21.03 -9.45
N LYS A 25 11.98 19.84 -9.18
CA LYS A 25 11.49 18.60 -9.77
C LYS A 25 9.99 18.45 -9.48
N PRO A 26 9.16 18.10 -10.48
CA PRO A 26 7.73 17.87 -10.26
C PRO A 26 7.51 16.86 -9.13
N VAL A 27 6.64 17.20 -8.18
CA VAL A 27 6.24 16.29 -7.10
C VAL A 27 5.39 15.17 -7.70
N ASP A 28 5.80 13.92 -7.52
CA ASP A 28 5.02 12.75 -7.92
C ASP A 28 3.81 12.60 -7.00
N ASN A 29 2.64 12.96 -7.53
CA ASN A 29 1.36 12.89 -6.81
C ASN A 29 0.61 11.58 -7.07
N THR A 30 1.26 10.56 -7.64
CA THR A 30 0.64 9.26 -7.84
C THR A 30 0.53 8.54 -6.49
N PRO A 31 -0.68 8.14 -6.04
CA PRO A 31 -0.81 7.39 -4.80
C PRO A 31 -0.05 6.07 -4.88
N LYS A 32 0.76 5.78 -3.86
CA LYS A 32 1.53 4.54 -3.72
C LYS A 32 1.18 3.86 -2.41
N MET A 33 1.41 2.55 -2.34
CA MET A 33 1.20 1.80 -1.11
C MET A 33 2.28 2.15 -0.09
N ALA A 34 1.89 2.82 0.98
CA ALA A 34 2.68 3.06 2.17
C ALA A 34 2.37 1.99 3.21
N TYR A 35 3.41 1.43 3.82
CA TYR A 35 3.28 0.39 4.85
C TYR A 35 4.18 0.69 6.04
N GLY A 36 3.65 0.55 7.24
CA GLY A 36 4.29 1.10 8.42
C GLY A 36 3.51 0.86 9.69
N LEU A 37 4.04 1.42 10.78
CA LEU A 37 3.38 1.47 12.06
C LEU A 37 2.60 2.77 12.17
N MET A 38 1.39 2.69 12.72
CA MET A 38 0.51 3.82 12.95
C MET A 38 0.12 3.89 14.42
N MET A 39 0.14 5.10 14.97
CA MET A 39 -0.35 5.41 16.30
C MET A 39 -1.06 6.76 16.31
N GLN A 40 -1.95 6.94 17.27
CA GLN A 40 -2.58 8.23 17.55
C GLN A 40 -1.92 8.86 18.78
N GLN A 41 -1.54 10.14 18.67
CA GLN A 41 -1.02 10.95 19.78
C GLN A 41 -1.83 12.25 19.87
N GLY A 42 -2.71 12.34 20.88
CA GLY A 42 -3.72 13.39 20.92
C GLY A 42 -4.58 13.35 19.65
N ASP A 43 -4.67 14.48 18.96
CA ASP A 43 -5.44 14.60 17.71
C ASP A 43 -4.64 14.22 16.46
N ARG A 44 -3.35 13.88 16.60
CA ARG A 44 -2.47 13.60 15.45
C ARG A 44 -2.35 12.11 15.20
N LEU A 45 -2.49 11.73 13.93
CA LEU A 45 -2.10 10.41 13.44
C LEU A 45 -0.63 10.44 13.02
N ILE A 46 0.17 9.55 13.58
CA ILE A 46 1.60 9.42 13.30
C ILE A 46 1.85 8.09 12.60
N PHE A 47 2.49 8.17 11.43
CA PHE A 47 2.93 7.02 10.64
C PHE A 47 4.45 6.93 10.66
N SER A 48 4.97 5.74 10.99
CA SER A 48 6.38 5.41 10.88
C SER A 48 6.55 4.33 9.81
N PRO A 49 7.12 4.66 8.64
CA PRO A 49 7.32 3.67 7.60
C PRO A 49 8.19 2.52 8.08
N CYS A 50 7.95 1.33 7.51
CA CYS A 50 8.80 0.21 7.85
C CYS A 50 10.21 0.37 7.27
N ARG A 51 11.23 0.06 8.09
CA ARG A 51 12.67 0.06 7.74
C ARG A 51 13.31 1.43 7.53
N ASP A 52 12.62 2.52 7.85
CA ASP A 52 13.25 3.82 8.04
C ASP A 52 12.94 4.39 9.42
N ARG A 53 13.71 5.42 9.83
CA ARG A 53 13.54 6.11 11.12
C ARG A 53 12.76 7.41 10.97
N SER A 54 12.05 7.59 9.86
CA SER A 54 11.27 8.78 9.60
C SER A 54 9.88 8.66 10.23
N TYR A 55 9.15 9.77 10.25
CA TYR A 55 7.75 9.79 10.60
C TYR A 55 7.03 10.80 9.74
N ALA A 56 5.74 10.55 9.51
CA ALA A 56 4.84 11.46 8.83
C ALA A 56 3.59 11.69 9.67
N ASN A 57 3.03 12.90 9.60
CA ASN A 57 1.62 13.08 9.96
C ASN A 57 0.76 12.35 8.93
N VAL A 58 -0.46 11.98 9.31
CA VAL A 58 -1.41 11.40 8.36
C VAL A 58 -2.67 12.25 8.28
N GLU A 59 -3.04 12.56 7.05
CA GLU A 59 -4.31 13.21 6.70
C GLU A 59 -5.16 12.19 5.95
N ASP A 60 -6.40 12.00 6.41
CA ASP A 60 -7.37 11.18 5.72
C ASP A 60 -8.05 12.01 4.62
N VAL A 61 -7.69 11.72 3.37
CA VAL A 61 -8.28 12.35 2.18
C VAL A 61 -9.25 11.41 1.46
N SER A 62 -9.63 10.29 2.10
CA SER A 62 -10.59 9.34 1.57
C SER A 62 -12.03 9.84 1.69
N ALA A 63 -12.91 9.32 0.83
CA ALA A 63 -14.33 9.67 0.88
C ALA A 63 -14.91 9.42 2.28
N ASP A 64 -15.59 10.43 2.81
CA ASP A 64 -16.21 10.48 4.13
C ASP A 64 -15.26 10.20 5.32
N GLY A 65 -13.93 10.13 5.15
CA GLY A 65 -13.02 9.70 6.21
C GLY A 65 -13.02 8.17 6.45
N SER A 66 -13.23 7.40 5.38
CA SER A 66 -13.29 5.93 5.42
C SER A 66 -12.02 5.25 5.95
N VAL A 67 -10.84 5.82 5.69
CA VAL A 67 -9.55 5.28 6.18
C VAL A 67 -9.50 5.34 7.70
N THR A 68 -9.77 6.50 8.28
CA THR A 68 -9.75 6.71 9.74
C THR A 68 -10.80 5.84 10.43
N ARG A 69 -12.00 5.72 9.85
CA ARG A 69 -13.02 4.80 10.36
C ARG A 69 -12.51 3.35 10.39
N ALA A 70 -11.90 2.87 9.31
CA ALA A 70 -11.37 1.51 9.24
C ALA A 70 -10.29 1.25 10.31
N LEU A 71 -9.37 2.20 10.49
CA LEU A 71 -8.30 2.13 11.49
C LEU A 71 -8.84 2.18 12.93
N ASN A 72 -9.79 3.06 13.21
CA ASN A 72 -10.45 3.13 14.51
C ASN A 72 -11.21 1.85 14.83
N SER A 73 -11.77 1.20 13.81
CA SER A 73 -12.44 -0.09 13.91
C SER A 73 -11.53 -1.21 14.46
N VAL A 74 -10.21 -1.13 14.19
CA VAL A 74 -9.18 -2.08 14.70
C VAL A 74 -8.68 -1.67 16.10
N GLY A 75 -8.74 -0.37 16.41
CA GLY A 75 -8.48 0.17 17.74
C GLY A 75 -7.49 1.32 17.79
N LEU A 76 -7.25 2.03 16.67
CA LEU A 76 -6.35 3.19 16.64
C LEU A 76 -6.75 4.27 17.67
N ALA A 77 -8.03 4.69 17.66
CA ALA A 77 -8.58 5.63 18.64
C ALA A 77 -8.56 5.12 20.09
N ALA A 78 -8.45 3.81 20.29
CA ALA A 78 -8.26 3.22 21.61
C ALA A 78 -6.78 3.18 22.05
N GLY A 79 -5.89 3.85 21.32
CA GLY A 79 -4.46 3.92 21.63
C GLY A 79 -3.65 2.72 21.15
N LYS A 80 -4.24 1.77 20.41
CA LYS A 80 -3.48 0.63 19.88
C LYS A 80 -2.52 1.08 18.80
N ARG A 81 -1.29 0.56 18.85
CA ARG A 81 -0.35 0.66 17.73
C ARG A 81 -0.74 -0.35 16.66
N LEU A 82 -0.92 0.11 15.44
CA LEU A 82 -1.32 -0.72 14.31
C LEU A 82 -0.15 -0.88 13.33
N TYR A 83 -0.01 -2.05 12.73
CA TYR A 83 0.59 -2.13 11.39
C TYR A 83 -0.48 -1.77 10.38
N VAL A 84 -0.15 -0.95 9.39
CA VAL A 84 -1.08 -0.49 8.36
C VAL A 84 -0.45 -0.56 6.98
N GLU A 85 -1.29 -0.82 5.99
CA GLU A 85 -1.00 -0.63 4.57
C GLU A 85 -2.06 0.33 4.01
N LEU A 86 -1.61 1.51 3.55
CA LEU A 86 -2.45 2.60 3.07
C LEU A 86 -2.02 3.01 1.66
N LEU A 87 -2.98 3.33 0.79
CA LEU A 87 -2.69 4.01 -0.46
C LEU A 87 -2.68 5.51 -0.18
N GLY A 88 -1.65 6.22 -0.64
CA GLY A 88 -1.56 7.67 -0.43
C GLY A 88 -0.36 8.32 -1.08
N VAL A 89 -0.28 9.64 -0.93
CA VAL A 89 0.85 10.46 -1.40
C VAL A 89 1.58 10.99 -0.17
N LEU A 90 2.89 10.80 -0.11
CA LEU A 90 3.75 11.40 0.91
C LEU A 90 4.26 12.75 0.38
N ASP A 91 3.84 13.82 1.03
CA ASP A 91 4.12 15.20 0.62
C ASP A 91 4.52 16.01 1.86
N ASN A 92 5.73 16.57 1.84
CA ASN A 92 6.26 17.45 2.90
C ASN A 92 6.09 16.90 4.34
N GLY A 93 6.31 15.59 4.55
CA GLY A 93 6.18 14.96 5.87
C GLY A 93 4.74 14.65 6.30
N THR A 94 3.78 14.74 5.38
CA THR A 94 2.39 14.32 5.58
C THR A 94 2.02 13.24 4.56
N LEU A 95 1.53 12.10 5.04
CA LEU A 95 0.91 11.07 4.22
C LEU A 95 -0.57 11.40 4.06
N LYS A 96 -0.95 11.82 2.84
CA LYS A 96 -2.34 12.00 2.44
C LYS A 96 -2.91 10.64 2.04
N ALA A 97 -3.57 9.96 2.98
CA ALA A 97 -4.09 8.61 2.81
C ALA A 97 -5.46 8.64 2.11
N SER A 98 -5.54 8.03 0.93
CA SER A 98 -6.74 8.00 0.09
C SER A 98 -7.48 6.68 0.14
N ALA A 99 -6.81 5.57 0.49
CA ALA A 99 -7.45 4.28 0.68
C ALA A 99 -6.75 3.40 1.72
N PHE A 100 -7.53 2.49 2.27
CA PHE A 100 -7.10 1.45 3.20
C PHE A 100 -6.86 0.14 2.44
N ASN A 101 -5.78 -0.58 2.74
CA ASN A 101 -5.57 -1.96 2.27
C ASN A 101 -5.70 -2.96 3.43
N MET A 102 -4.96 -2.74 4.52
CA MET A 102 -5.12 -3.53 5.75
C MET A 102 -4.64 -2.78 7.00
N ALA A 103 -5.10 -3.24 8.17
CA ALA A 103 -4.53 -2.90 9.46
C ALA A 103 -4.61 -4.06 10.44
N ARG A 104 -3.60 -4.20 11.30
CA ARG A 104 -3.52 -5.24 12.34
C ARG A 104 -2.97 -4.67 13.63
N VAL A 105 -3.49 -5.13 14.77
CA VAL A 105 -2.97 -4.78 16.09
C VAL A 105 -1.57 -5.36 16.29
N GLU A 106 -0.64 -4.55 16.84
CA GLU A 106 0.71 -4.98 17.23
C GLU A 106 1.50 -5.72 16.12
N GLY A 107 1.19 -5.43 14.86
CA GLY A 107 1.91 -5.99 13.74
C GLY A 107 3.38 -5.59 13.80
N ARG A 108 4.27 -6.57 13.68
CA ARG A 108 5.67 -6.28 13.32
C ARG A 108 5.66 -5.68 11.92
N CYS A 109 6.66 -4.85 11.61
CA CYS A 109 6.86 -4.42 10.24
C CYS A 109 7.05 -5.65 9.34
N GLN A 110 6.00 -5.97 8.58
CA GLN A 110 6.03 -7.00 7.55
C GLN A 110 6.36 -6.30 6.24
N MET A 111 7.27 -6.89 5.47
CA MET A 111 7.42 -6.47 4.08
C MET A 111 6.13 -6.80 3.35
N PRO A 112 5.65 -5.92 2.46
CA PRO A 112 4.67 -6.33 1.47
C PRO A 112 5.22 -7.54 0.69
N GLY A 113 4.33 -8.30 0.07
CA GLY A 113 4.69 -9.45 -0.76
C GLY A 113 5.70 -9.10 -1.86
N GLY A 114 6.18 -10.11 -2.60
CA GLY A 114 7.03 -9.87 -3.75
C GLY A 114 6.34 -9.00 -4.80
N LYS A 115 7.12 -8.29 -5.64
CA LYS A 115 6.61 -7.36 -6.69
C LYS A 115 5.65 -7.99 -7.71
N GLU A 116 5.58 -9.32 -7.73
CA GLU A 116 4.76 -10.07 -8.67
C GLU A 116 3.42 -10.50 -8.07
N GLU A 117 3.20 -10.35 -6.76
CA GLU A 117 1.91 -10.66 -6.14
C GLU A 117 0.92 -9.54 -6.43
N ALA A 118 -0.27 -9.86 -6.95
CA ALA A 118 -1.37 -8.92 -7.12
C ALA A 118 -2.33 -8.97 -5.92
N TRP A 119 -2.58 -10.18 -5.40
CA TRP A 119 -3.54 -10.41 -4.34
C TRP A 119 -3.10 -11.48 -3.36
N ARG A 120 -3.53 -11.28 -2.11
CA ARG A 120 -3.60 -12.34 -1.10
C ARG A 120 -5.00 -12.43 -0.52
N ALA A 121 -5.38 -13.63 -0.12
CA ALA A 121 -6.59 -13.87 0.66
C ALA A 121 -6.37 -15.00 1.67
N ALA A 122 -7.12 -15.00 2.77
CA ALA A 122 -7.06 -16.06 3.76
C ALA A 122 -8.36 -16.15 4.56
N GLY A 123 -8.64 -17.33 5.11
CA GLY A 123 -9.73 -17.56 6.06
C GLY A 123 -9.37 -18.66 7.06
N ASN A 124 -10.14 -18.73 8.16
CA ASN A 124 -9.76 -19.52 9.34
C ASN A 124 -10.62 -20.77 9.58
N ASP A 125 -11.84 -20.84 9.05
CA ASP A 125 -12.74 -21.99 9.25
C ASP A 125 -13.47 -22.37 7.94
N PRO A 126 -12.97 -23.37 7.19
CA PRO A 126 -11.68 -24.05 7.40
C PRO A 126 -10.50 -23.11 7.14
N ALA A 127 -9.30 -23.46 7.63
CA ALA A 127 -8.10 -22.66 7.39
C ALA A 127 -7.59 -22.79 5.94
N TRP A 128 -7.42 -21.64 5.28
CA TRP A 128 -6.91 -21.56 3.91
C TRP A 128 -6.14 -20.26 3.64
N ALA A 129 -5.27 -20.29 2.65
CA ALA A 129 -4.52 -19.13 2.17
C ALA A 129 -4.40 -19.15 0.66
N LEU A 130 -4.45 -17.98 0.05
CA LEU A 130 -4.36 -17.78 -1.40
C LEU A 130 -3.34 -16.69 -1.71
N VAL A 131 -2.53 -16.94 -2.73
CA VAL A 131 -1.65 -15.97 -3.37
C VAL A 131 -1.94 -15.99 -4.87
N ALA A 132 -2.18 -14.82 -5.46
CA ALA A 132 -2.36 -14.67 -6.89
C ALA A 132 -1.41 -13.61 -7.44
N GLY A 133 -0.63 -13.99 -8.45
CA GLY A 133 0.32 -13.11 -9.11
C GLY A 133 1.51 -13.88 -9.68
N GLY A 134 2.38 -13.17 -10.40
CA GLY A 134 3.45 -13.77 -11.21
C GLY A 134 2.83 -14.73 -12.22
N GLU A 135 3.27 -15.97 -12.21
CA GLU A 135 2.78 -17.00 -13.14
C GLU A 135 1.59 -17.81 -12.61
N HIS A 136 1.24 -17.69 -11.32
CA HIS A 136 0.33 -18.65 -10.69
C HIS A 136 -0.72 -18.03 -9.75
N VAL A 137 -1.85 -18.72 -9.64
CA VAL A 137 -2.76 -18.64 -8.48
C VAL A 137 -2.57 -19.90 -7.65
N ARG A 138 -2.20 -19.75 -6.39
CA ARG A 138 -1.96 -20.84 -5.44
C ARG A 138 -2.97 -20.78 -4.30
N LEU A 139 -3.67 -21.88 -4.05
CA LEU A 139 -4.59 -22.05 -2.94
C LEU A 139 -4.10 -23.20 -2.04
N GLN A 140 -3.78 -22.86 -0.81
CA GLN A 140 -3.41 -23.79 0.26
C GLN A 140 -4.58 -23.98 1.21
N ARG A 141 -4.87 -25.23 1.58
CA ARG A 141 -5.90 -25.59 2.56
C ARG A 141 -5.32 -26.59 3.54
N TYR A 142 -5.66 -26.47 4.82
CA TYR A 142 -5.12 -27.35 5.84
C TYR A 142 -5.41 -28.83 5.54
N GLY A 143 -4.35 -29.65 5.52
CA GLY A 143 -4.46 -31.11 5.28
C GLY A 143 -4.88 -31.52 3.86
N LYS A 144 -4.86 -30.61 2.88
CA LYS A 144 -5.18 -30.91 1.47
C LYS A 144 -3.99 -30.57 0.56
N PRO A 145 -3.86 -31.22 -0.61
CA PRO A 145 -2.89 -30.81 -1.63
C PRO A 145 -3.08 -29.35 -2.04
N GLU A 146 -1.97 -28.66 -2.29
CA GLU A 146 -1.99 -27.31 -2.85
C GLU A 146 -2.61 -27.34 -4.26
N VAL A 147 -3.45 -26.35 -4.54
CA VAL A 147 -4.05 -26.15 -5.85
C VAL A 147 -3.30 -25.01 -6.52
N VAL A 148 -2.71 -25.29 -7.68
CA VAL A 148 -1.92 -24.34 -8.47
C VAL A 148 -2.55 -24.23 -9.86
N LEU A 149 -2.92 -23.01 -10.26
CA LEU A 149 -3.46 -22.72 -11.58
C LEU A 149 -2.64 -21.60 -12.23
N PRO A 150 -2.62 -21.51 -13.57
CA PRO A 150 -2.05 -20.36 -14.26
C PRO A 150 -2.69 -19.05 -13.80
N TYR A 151 -1.87 -18.02 -13.59
CA TYR A 151 -2.38 -16.68 -13.32
C TYR A 151 -3.02 -16.07 -14.57
N ALA A 152 -4.07 -15.30 -14.32
CA ALA A 152 -4.68 -14.39 -15.27
C ALA A 152 -5.09 -13.14 -14.50
N GLU A 153 -5.00 -11.98 -15.16
CA GLU A 153 -5.38 -10.71 -14.53
C GLU A 153 -6.83 -10.76 -14.02
N PHE A 154 -7.03 -10.24 -12.81
CA PHE A 154 -8.35 -10.16 -12.22
C PHE A 154 -9.19 -9.14 -13.00
N ARG A 155 -10.38 -9.56 -13.43
CA ARG A 155 -11.33 -8.67 -14.09
C ARG A 155 -12.00 -7.80 -13.04
N SER A 156 -11.97 -6.48 -13.24
CA SER A 156 -12.63 -5.53 -12.35
C SER A 156 -14.04 -5.24 -12.83
N GLU A 157 -15.03 -5.50 -11.97
CA GLU A 157 -16.46 -5.33 -12.19
C GLU A 157 -17.04 -4.47 -11.06
N GLY A 158 -16.95 -3.15 -11.20
CA GLY A 158 -17.39 -2.21 -10.16
C GLY A 158 -16.56 -2.36 -8.88
N ASN A 159 -17.21 -2.74 -7.78
CA ASN A 159 -16.56 -2.98 -6.48
C ASN A 159 -16.02 -4.42 -6.33
N VAL A 160 -15.97 -5.21 -7.40
CA VAL A 160 -15.59 -6.62 -7.37
C VAL A 160 -14.38 -6.86 -8.29
N SER A 161 -13.42 -7.64 -7.82
CA SER A 161 -12.36 -8.22 -8.66
C SER A 161 -12.59 -9.73 -8.76
N ARG A 162 -12.59 -10.26 -9.99
CA ARG A 162 -12.88 -11.67 -10.27
C ARG A 162 -11.75 -12.38 -11.00
N TYR A 163 -11.53 -13.63 -10.64
CA TYR A 163 -10.69 -14.57 -11.37
C TYR A 163 -11.44 -15.89 -11.55
N ASP A 164 -11.28 -16.49 -12.71
CA ASP A 164 -11.76 -17.84 -12.99
C ASP A 164 -10.63 -18.60 -13.69
N GLY A 165 -10.33 -19.79 -13.19
CA GLY A 165 -9.31 -20.65 -13.75
C GLY A 165 -9.69 -22.11 -13.65
N SER A 166 -9.16 -22.92 -14.56
CA SER A 166 -9.26 -24.37 -14.49
C SER A 166 -7.98 -25.04 -14.96
N ALA A 167 -7.53 -26.04 -14.21
CA ALA A 167 -6.42 -26.92 -14.58
C ALA A 167 -6.65 -28.31 -13.97
N ASP A 168 -6.34 -29.37 -14.72
CA ASP A 168 -6.58 -30.76 -14.34
C ASP A 168 -8.02 -31.02 -13.87
N ARG A 169 -8.20 -31.33 -12.57
CA ARG A 169 -9.49 -31.58 -11.91
C ARG A 169 -9.94 -30.42 -11.02
N ASN A 170 -9.29 -29.27 -11.12
CA ASN A 170 -9.58 -28.10 -10.30
C ASN A 170 -10.20 -27.00 -11.15
N LYS A 171 -11.36 -26.52 -10.72
CA LYS A 171 -12.01 -25.30 -11.17
C LYS A 171 -12.04 -24.33 -9.99
N LEU A 172 -11.40 -23.18 -10.15
CA LEU A 172 -11.26 -22.16 -9.14
C LEU A 172 -11.94 -20.87 -9.60
N ALA A 173 -12.91 -20.38 -8.84
CA ALA A 173 -13.49 -19.06 -9.02
C ALA A 173 -13.21 -18.21 -7.77
N ILE A 174 -12.72 -16.99 -7.97
CA ILE A 174 -12.39 -16.07 -6.90
C ILE A 174 -13.19 -14.79 -7.11
N ARG A 175 -13.88 -14.37 -6.05
CA ARG A 175 -14.59 -13.09 -5.97
C ARG A 175 -14.02 -12.31 -4.79
N LEU A 176 -13.42 -11.17 -5.07
CA LEU A 176 -12.93 -10.22 -4.07
C LEU A 176 -13.82 -8.99 -4.13
N GLU A 177 -14.52 -8.69 -3.05
CA GLU A 177 -15.43 -7.55 -2.98
C GLU A 177 -14.84 -6.46 -2.08
N LYS A 178 -14.88 -5.20 -2.54
CA LYS A 178 -14.33 -4.03 -1.84
C LYS A 178 -15.22 -3.63 -0.65
N THR A 179 -15.27 -4.52 0.32
CA THR A 179 -16.00 -4.41 1.57
C THR A 179 -15.07 -4.83 2.68
N ILE A 180 -14.97 -3.98 3.72
CA ILE A 180 -14.08 -4.21 4.84
C ILE A 180 -14.38 -5.58 5.47
N CYS A 181 -13.37 -6.43 5.51
CA CYS A 181 -13.40 -7.73 6.15
C CYS A 181 -12.63 -7.67 7.46
N ARG A 182 -13.26 -8.07 8.58
CA ARG A 182 -12.57 -8.26 9.86
C ARG A 182 -12.20 -9.71 10.04
N ASP A 183 -10.96 -9.92 10.46
CA ASP A 183 -10.48 -11.22 10.90
C ASP A 183 -10.01 -11.08 12.36
N VAL A 184 -10.78 -11.70 13.25
CA VAL A 184 -10.51 -11.68 14.69
C VAL A 184 -9.27 -12.51 15.02
N GLN A 185 -9.03 -13.61 14.32
CA GLN A 185 -7.84 -14.44 14.53
C GLN A 185 -6.56 -13.70 14.09
N ALA A 186 -6.66 -12.90 13.04
CA ALA A 186 -5.58 -12.02 12.59
C ALA A 186 -5.47 -10.70 13.37
N ASN A 187 -6.39 -10.44 14.33
CA ASN A 187 -6.51 -9.17 15.05
C ASN A 187 -6.48 -7.94 14.11
N GLY A 188 -7.21 -8.00 13.01
CA GLY A 188 -7.11 -7.00 11.96
C GLY A 188 -8.35 -6.82 11.08
N ALA A 189 -8.25 -5.81 10.22
CA ALA A 189 -9.20 -5.53 9.16
C ALA A 189 -8.47 -5.44 7.81
N PHE A 190 -9.18 -5.76 6.76
CA PHE A 190 -8.69 -5.83 5.38
C PHE A 190 -9.71 -5.18 4.45
N ALA A 191 -9.25 -4.57 3.38
CA ALA A 191 -10.11 -3.79 2.50
C ALA A 191 -11.09 -4.64 1.66
N TRP A 192 -10.85 -5.95 1.57
CA TRP A 192 -11.62 -6.83 0.71
C TRP A 192 -12.14 -8.06 1.44
N THR A 193 -13.36 -8.45 1.09
CA THR A 193 -13.97 -9.72 1.49
C THR A 193 -13.79 -10.73 0.35
N ALA A 194 -13.25 -11.90 0.66
CA ALA A 194 -12.96 -12.95 -0.31
C ALA A 194 -14.00 -14.07 -0.25
N THR A 195 -14.45 -14.49 -1.42
CA THR A 195 -15.13 -15.77 -1.63
C THR A 195 -14.36 -16.55 -2.69
N VAL A 196 -13.86 -17.73 -2.32
CA VAL A 196 -13.11 -18.63 -3.20
C VAL A 196 -13.91 -19.92 -3.35
N GLU A 197 -14.32 -20.26 -4.56
CA GLU A 197 -15.00 -21.50 -4.88
C GLU A 197 -14.05 -22.45 -5.59
N LEU A 198 -13.78 -23.60 -4.97
CA LEU A 198 -12.97 -24.68 -5.56
C LEU A 198 -13.87 -25.90 -5.78
N ASN A 199 -14.11 -26.27 -7.05
CA ASN A 199 -14.93 -27.42 -7.41
C ASN A 199 -16.32 -27.42 -6.72
N GLY A 200 -16.93 -26.25 -6.54
CA GLY A 200 -18.22 -26.06 -5.86
C GLY A 200 -18.15 -25.92 -4.34
N GLU A 201 -16.98 -26.07 -3.71
CA GLU A 201 -16.77 -25.80 -2.28
C GLU A 201 -16.39 -24.34 -2.07
N ALA A 202 -17.20 -23.60 -1.30
CA ALA A 202 -16.98 -22.18 -1.04
C ALA A 202 -16.19 -21.95 0.26
N LEU A 203 -15.16 -21.13 0.15
CA LEU A 203 -14.29 -20.66 1.22
C LEU A 203 -14.46 -19.14 1.37
N LYS A 204 -14.64 -18.67 2.60
CA LYS A 204 -14.80 -17.25 2.90
C LYS A 204 -13.64 -16.75 3.73
N GLY A 205 -13.30 -15.48 3.55
CA GLY A 205 -12.16 -14.87 4.23
C GLY A 205 -11.94 -13.42 3.88
N CYS A 206 -10.78 -12.90 4.24
CA CYS A 206 -10.37 -11.54 3.95
C CYS A 206 -9.29 -11.50 2.86
N ALA A 207 -9.25 -10.42 2.09
CA ALA A 207 -8.28 -10.20 1.02
C ALA A 207 -7.66 -8.81 1.08
N TRP A 208 -6.47 -8.69 0.51
CA TRP A 208 -5.72 -7.45 0.38
C TRP A 208 -4.86 -7.48 -0.87
N GLN A 209 -4.62 -6.28 -1.42
CA GLN A 209 -3.80 -6.08 -2.61
C GLN A 209 -2.31 -6.14 -2.24
N ARG A 210 -1.47 -6.44 -3.22
CA ARG A 210 -0.01 -6.49 -3.09
C ARG A 210 0.68 -5.60 -4.12
#